data_AF-A0A5C6V6Z7-F1
#
_entry.id   AF-A0A5C6V6Z7-F1
#
_cell.length_a   1.000
_cell.length_b   1.000
_cell.length_c   1.000
_cell.angle_alpha   90.00
_cell.angle_beta   90.00
_cell.angle_gamma   90.00
#
_symmetry.space_group_name_H-M   'P 1'
#
loop_
_entity.id
_entity.type
_entity.pdbx_description
1 polymer ?
#
loop_
_entity_poly.entity_id
_entity_poly.type
_entity_poly.pdbx_seq_one_letter_code
_entity_poly.pdbx_strand_id
1 'polypeptide(L)'
;MLNLELTFYRNSNDVWIGELSNGETRLLATTHPATIAAAIFAMDEYSVHVETERGSFEMEFPANTGELDALSQLMLDQEMGKWMSGFCTFSRIDFVDPHAMDNQADVHFRTAIHHLPPELVKVRPFEIEPKGFGKQLKKRNQFIYYPWC
;
A
#
# COMPACT_ATOMS: atom_id res chain seq x y z
N MET A 1 -2.58 13.92 12.66
CA MET A 1 -2.13 13.68 11.28
C MET A 1 -0.89 12.84 11.40
N LEU A 2 -0.89 11.66 10.78
CA LEU A 2 0.28 10.79 10.79
C LEU A 2 1.35 11.38 9.86
N ASN A 3 2.62 11.10 10.13
CA ASN A 3 3.71 11.50 9.23
C ASN A 3 4.08 10.28 8.39
N LEU A 4 3.22 9.95 7.41
CA LEU A 4 3.38 8.76 6.60
C LEU A 4 4.49 8.95 5.59
N GLU A 5 5.39 7.97 5.53
CA GLU A 5 6.50 7.95 4.59
C GLU A 5 6.52 6.63 3.84
N LEU A 6 6.66 6.71 2.52
CA LEU A 6 6.75 5.59 1.59
C LEU A 6 8.13 5.56 0.97
N THR A 7 8.93 4.58 1.39
CA THR A 7 10.28 4.33 0.89
C THR A 7 10.35 3.02 0.11
N PHE A 8 11.46 2.80 -0.60
CA PHE A 8 11.62 1.66 -1.50
C PHE A 8 12.97 0.98 -1.33
N TYR A 9 12.95 -0.34 -1.38
CA TYR A 9 14.17 -1.15 -1.44
C TYR A 9 13.94 -2.44 -2.23
N ARG A 10 15.03 -3.08 -2.66
CA ARG A 10 15.00 -4.38 -3.33
C ARG A 10 15.25 -5.50 -2.33
N ASN A 11 14.46 -6.57 -2.40
CA ASN A 11 14.68 -7.77 -1.59
C ASN A 11 15.79 -8.67 -2.16
N SER A 12 16.07 -9.81 -1.54
CA SER A 12 17.11 -10.76 -1.99
C SER A 12 16.85 -11.40 -3.35
N ASN A 13 15.64 -11.27 -3.91
CA ASN A 13 15.26 -11.73 -5.24
C ASN A 13 15.17 -10.57 -6.24
N ASP A 14 15.73 -9.41 -5.91
CA ASP A 14 15.77 -8.23 -6.78
C ASP A 14 14.38 -7.67 -7.12
N VAL A 15 13.43 -7.76 -6.19
CA VAL A 15 12.07 -7.23 -6.37
C VAL A 15 11.85 -6.02 -5.47
N TRP A 16 11.25 -4.97 -6.04
CA TRP A 16 10.85 -3.76 -5.33
C TRP A 16 9.83 -4.04 -4.23
N ILE A 17 10.15 -3.51 -3.04
CA ILE A 17 9.30 -3.47 -1.87
C ILE A 17 9.00 -2.00 -1.58
N GLY A 18 7.71 -1.67 -1.46
CA GLY A 18 7.30 -0.41 -0.85
C GLY A 18 7.15 -0.60 0.64
N GLU A 19 7.77 0.27 1.42
CA GLU A 19 7.72 0.30 2.87
C GLU A 19 7.00 1.56 3.33
N LEU A 20 5.91 1.35 4.07
CA LEU A 20 5.17 2.41 4.73
C LEU A 20 5.62 2.50 6.20
N SER A 21 6.05 3.69 6.61
CA SER A 21 6.40 4.03 7.98
C SER A 21 5.59 5.23 8.48
N ASN A 22 5.57 5.42 9.80
CA ASN A 22 5.11 6.62 10.47
C ASN A 22 6.25 7.13 11.37
N GLY A 23 7.02 8.09 10.86
CA GLY A 23 8.31 8.46 11.44
C GLY A 23 9.24 7.24 11.54
N GLU A 24 9.77 6.97 12.74
CA GLU A 24 10.72 5.86 12.96
C GLU A 24 10.05 4.47 13.04
N THR A 25 8.72 4.39 12.99
CA THR A 25 8.00 3.11 13.12
C THR A 25 7.61 2.58 11.75
N ARG A 26 8.20 1.47 11.32
CA ARG A 26 7.72 0.70 10.16
C ARG A 26 6.33 0.15 10.44
N LEU A 27 5.37 0.44 9.56
CA LEU A 27 4.01 -0.07 9.64
C LEU A 27 3.86 -1.37 8.84
N LEU A 28 4.22 -1.35 7.55
CA LEU A 28 4.25 -2.53 6.70
C LEU A 28 5.22 -2.35 5.53
N ALA A 29 5.69 -3.47 4.98
CA ALA A 29 6.51 -3.48 3.77
C ALA A 29 6.07 -4.64 2.88
N THR A 30 5.85 -4.38 1.59
CA THR A 30 5.31 -5.39 0.66
C THR A 30 5.65 -5.12 -0.80
N THR A 31 5.66 -6.18 -1.60
CA THR A 31 5.73 -6.09 -3.07
C THR A 31 4.43 -5.59 -3.68
N HIS A 32 3.30 -5.65 -2.97
CA HIS A 32 1.98 -5.38 -3.53
C HIS A 32 1.51 -3.94 -3.24
N PRO A 33 1.45 -3.05 -4.24
CA PRO A 33 1.10 -1.65 -4.02
C PRO A 33 -0.31 -1.44 -3.46
N ALA A 34 -1.29 -2.27 -3.85
CA ALA A 34 -2.65 -2.19 -3.31
C ALA A 34 -2.73 -2.31 -1.79
N THR A 35 -1.86 -3.11 -1.15
CA THR A 35 -1.87 -3.26 0.30
C THR A 35 -1.36 -2.01 1.00
N ILE A 36 -0.41 -1.28 0.41
CA ILE A 36 0.04 0.03 0.92
C ILE A 36 -1.08 1.06 0.76
N ALA A 37 -1.70 1.13 -0.43
CA ALA A 37 -2.84 2.02 -0.66
C ALA A 37 -4.00 1.75 0.32
N ALA A 38 -4.37 0.48 0.51
CA ALA A 38 -5.41 0.09 1.44
C ALA A 38 -5.05 0.39 2.90
N ALA A 39 -3.76 0.38 3.26
CA ALA A 39 -3.31 0.75 4.60
C ALA A 39 -3.48 2.26 4.85
N ILE A 40 -3.07 3.10 3.90
CA ILE A 40 -3.26 4.56 3.99
C ILE A 40 -4.76 4.88 4.07
N PHE A 41 -5.57 4.24 3.23
CA PHE A 41 -7.03 4.33 3.27
C PHE A 41 -7.60 3.88 4.64
N ALA A 42 -7.16 2.76 5.19
CA ALA A 42 -7.60 2.26 6.50
C ALA A 42 -7.31 3.23 7.64
N MET A 43 -6.21 4.00 7.52
CA MET A 43 -5.83 5.01 8.50
C MET A 43 -6.56 6.34 8.28
N ASP A 44 -7.33 6.51 7.19
CA ASP A 44 -8.02 7.76 6.84
C ASP A 44 -7.02 8.93 6.80
N GLU A 45 -5.94 8.75 6.04
CA GLU A 45 -4.91 9.77 5.79
C GLU A 45 -4.92 10.17 4.32
N TYR A 46 -4.53 11.43 4.06
CA TYR A 46 -4.72 12.12 2.79
C TYR A 46 -3.42 12.64 2.17
N SER A 47 -2.29 12.36 2.80
CA SER A 47 -0.97 12.65 2.24
C SER A 47 0.03 11.56 2.62
N VAL A 48 1.06 11.42 1.80
CA VAL A 48 2.18 10.51 2.03
C VAL A 48 3.45 11.12 1.46
N HIS A 49 4.52 11.15 2.27
CA HIS A 49 5.83 11.53 1.80
C HIS A 49 6.46 10.37 1.04
N VAL A 50 6.73 10.54 -0.26
CA VAL A 50 7.35 9.51 -1.09
C VAL A 50 8.83 9.82 -1.24
N GLU A 51 9.70 8.91 -0.83
CA GLU A 51 11.16 9.09 -0.89
C GLU A 51 11.84 7.95 -1.66
N THR A 52 12.78 8.34 -2.53
CA THR A 52 13.63 7.45 -3.32
C THR A 52 15.06 8.00 -3.37
N GLU A 53 15.99 7.21 -3.89
CA GLU A 53 17.37 7.69 -4.13
C GLU A 53 17.45 8.88 -5.09
N ARG A 54 16.40 9.13 -5.89
CA ARG A 54 16.35 10.25 -6.84
C ARG A 54 15.78 11.54 -6.23
N GLY A 55 15.23 11.46 -5.03
CA GLY A 55 14.64 12.59 -4.32
C GLY A 55 13.37 12.19 -3.56
N SER A 56 12.65 13.20 -3.09
CA SER A 56 11.40 12.98 -2.38
C SER A 56 10.35 14.02 -2.75
N PHE A 57 9.09 13.70 -2.44
CA PHE A 57 7.95 14.52 -2.78
C PHE A 57 6.75 14.20 -1.87
N GLU A 58 6.01 15.24 -1.46
CA GLU A 58 4.78 15.08 -0.68
C GLU A 58 3.59 14.84 -1.60
N MET A 59 3.04 13.63 -1.59
CA MET A 59 1.98 13.21 -2.48
C MET A 59 0.61 13.30 -1.82
N GLU A 60 -0.37 13.87 -2.54
CA GLU A 60 -1.78 13.78 -2.15
C GLU A 60 -2.30 12.34 -2.29
N PHE A 61 -3.12 11.92 -1.32
CA PHE A 61 -3.79 10.63 -1.33
C PHE A 61 -5.32 10.84 -1.27
N PRO A 62 -6.10 10.34 -2.24
CA PRO A 62 -5.69 9.53 -3.41
C PRO A 62 -4.90 10.32 -4.46
N ALA A 63 -4.12 9.60 -5.28
CA ALA A 63 -3.26 10.18 -6.31
C ALA A 63 -4.07 10.95 -7.36
N ASN A 64 -3.78 12.24 -7.55
CA ASN A 64 -4.29 13.01 -8.70
C ASN A 64 -3.45 12.74 -9.98
N THR A 65 -3.85 13.32 -11.12
CA THR A 65 -3.14 13.10 -12.40
C THR A 65 -1.79 13.83 -12.48
N GLY A 66 -1.66 14.97 -11.78
CA GLY A 66 -0.42 15.75 -11.72
C GLY A 66 0.70 15.04 -10.97
N GLU A 67 0.36 14.18 -10.01
CA GLU A 67 1.34 13.40 -9.24
C GLU A 67 2.14 12.41 -10.08
N LEU A 68 1.57 11.94 -11.20
CA LEU A 68 2.24 10.94 -12.04
C LEU A 68 3.54 11.48 -12.67
N ASP A 69 3.56 12.75 -13.04
CA ASP A 69 4.75 13.39 -13.61
C ASP A 69 5.84 13.54 -12.56
N ALA A 70 5.50 13.94 -11.34
CA ALA A 70 6.43 14.05 -10.23
C ALA A 70 7.02 12.68 -9.84
N LEU A 71 6.16 11.67 -9.69
CA LEU A 71 6.59 10.30 -9.39
C LEU A 71 7.49 9.72 -10.49
N SER A 72 7.25 10.05 -11.76
CA SER A 72 8.09 9.58 -12.87
C SER A 72 9.56 10.01 -12.74
N GLN A 73 9.81 11.17 -12.12
CA GLN A 73 11.16 11.68 -11.88
C GLN A 73 11.86 10.96 -10.71
N LEU A 74 11.09 10.36 -9.80
CA LEU A 74 11.59 9.63 -8.63
C LEU A 74 11.92 8.16 -8.92
N MET A 75 11.38 7.59 -10.00
CA MET A 75 11.56 6.17 -10.36
C MET A 75 13.01 5.87 -10.77
N LEU A 76 13.54 4.77 -10.26
CA LEU A 76 14.89 4.27 -10.57
C LEU A 76 14.90 3.38 -11.83
N ASP A 77 13.83 2.64 -12.08
CA ASP A 77 13.69 1.74 -13.22
C ASP A 77 12.22 1.44 -13.55
N GLN A 78 12.00 0.65 -14.60
CA GLN A 78 10.67 0.30 -15.08
C GLN A 78 9.85 -0.52 -14.07
N GLU A 79 10.47 -1.38 -13.28
CA GLU A 79 9.75 -2.20 -12.30
C GLU A 79 9.27 -1.35 -11.13
N MET A 80 10.08 -0.40 -10.67
CA MET A 80 9.65 0.62 -9.70
C MET A 80 8.49 1.44 -10.27
N GLY A 81 8.56 1.80 -11.56
CA GLY A 81 7.49 2.52 -12.23
C GLY A 81 6.19 1.75 -12.30
N LYS A 82 6.23 0.43 -12.53
CA LYS A 82 5.04 -0.44 -12.45
C LYS A 82 4.47 -0.45 -11.03
N TRP A 83 5.33 -0.55 -10.02
CA TRP A 83 4.90 -0.52 -8.63
C TRP A 83 4.19 0.80 -8.29
N MET A 84 4.82 1.94 -8.59
CA MET A 84 4.29 3.28 -8.32
C MET A 84 2.99 3.57 -9.10
N SER A 85 2.93 3.16 -10.36
CA SER A 85 1.70 3.27 -11.17
C SER A 85 0.56 2.44 -10.58
N GLY A 86 0.87 1.21 -10.13
CA GLY A 86 -0.07 0.38 -9.37
C GLY A 86 -0.54 1.10 -8.10
N PHE A 87 0.38 1.64 -7.31
CA PHE A 87 0.05 2.38 -6.09
C PHE A 87 -0.89 3.56 -6.34
N CYS A 88 -0.61 4.37 -7.36
CA CYS A 88 -1.49 5.48 -7.76
C CYS A 88 -2.87 4.98 -8.19
N THR A 89 -2.93 3.87 -8.93
CA THR A 89 -4.20 3.27 -9.37
C THR A 89 -5.02 2.79 -8.17
N PHE A 90 -4.41 2.01 -7.28
CA PHE A 90 -5.08 1.46 -6.10
C PHE A 90 -5.44 2.51 -5.06
N SER A 91 -4.71 3.64 -5.00
CA SER A 91 -5.04 4.75 -4.08
C SER A 91 -6.46 5.29 -4.31
N ARG A 92 -6.98 5.16 -5.53
CA ARG A 92 -8.30 5.68 -5.93
C ARG A 92 -9.45 4.73 -5.63
N ILE A 93 -9.17 3.55 -5.10
CA ILE A 93 -10.20 2.57 -4.77
C ILE A 93 -10.84 2.95 -3.44
N ASP A 94 -12.17 2.99 -3.42
CA ASP A 94 -12.93 2.90 -2.18
C ASP A 94 -12.90 1.45 -1.72
N PHE A 95 -12.06 1.14 -0.71
CA PHE A 95 -11.90 -0.23 -0.23
C PHE A 95 -13.09 -0.71 0.62
N VAL A 96 -13.99 0.19 1.01
CA VAL A 96 -15.20 -0.13 1.76
C VAL A 96 -16.36 -0.45 0.83
N ASP A 97 -16.44 0.26 -0.31
CA ASP A 97 -17.43 0.04 -1.37
C ASP A 97 -16.75 -0.05 -2.75
N PRO A 98 -15.94 -1.09 -3.00
CA PRO A 98 -15.23 -1.22 -4.26
C PRO A 98 -16.20 -1.50 -5.42
N HIS A 99 -15.79 -1.14 -6.64
CA HIS A 99 -16.58 -1.46 -7.83
C HIS A 99 -16.87 -2.96 -7.90
N ALA A 100 -18.08 -3.37 -8.28
CA ALA A 100 -18.54 -4.76 -8.23
C ALA A 100 -17.71 -5.79 -9.03
N MET A 101 -16.78 -5.34 -9.88
CA MET A 101 -15.86 -6.20 -10.63
C MET A 101 -14.51 -6.41 -9.92
N ASP A 102 -14.21 -5.62 -8.90
CA ASP A 102 -13.02 -5.77 -8.08
C ASP A 102 -13.31 -6.76 -6.94
N ASN A 103 -12.93 -8.01 -7.18
CA ASN A 103 -13.07 -9.09 -6.22
C ASN A 103 -11.86 -9.24 -5.27
N GLN A 104 -10.85 -8.36 -5.38
CA GLN A 104 -9.62 -8.42 -4.58
C GLN A 104 -9.51 -7.29 -3.56
N ALA A 105 -10.27 -6.20 -3.72
CA ALA A 105 -10.26 -5.06 -2.80
C ALA A 105 -10.44 -5.46 -1.32
N ASP A 106 -11.42 -6.32 -1.00
CA ASP A 106 -11.64 -6.81 0.38
C ASP A 106 -10.40 -7.54 0.92
N VAL A 107 -9.74 -8.36 0.09
CA VAL A 107 -8.52 -9.08 0.49
C VAL A 107 -7.38 -8.11 0.76
N HIS A 108 -7.16 -7.10 -0.09
CA HIS A 108 -6.15 -6.07 0.15
C HIS A 108 -6.42 -5.29 1.42
N PHE A 109 -7.68 -4.89 1.63
CA PHE A 109 -8.09 -4.08 2.77
C PHE A 109 -7.93 -4.82 4.09
N ARG A 110 -8.41 -6.07 4.17
CA ARG A 110 -8.23 -6.90 5.36
C ARG A 110 -6.77 -7.26 5.60
N THR A 111 -5.98 -7.48 4.54
CA THR A 111 -4.54 -7.73 4.67
C THR A 111 -3.84 -6.51 5.26
N ALA A 112 -4.12 -5.31 4.76
CA ALA A 112 -3.57 -4.07 5.30
C ALA A 112 -3.90 -3.90 6.79
N ILE A 113 -5.18 -4.01 7.15
CA ILE A 113 -5.65 -3.88 8.54
C ILE A 113 -5.02 -4.92 9.46
N HIS A 114 -4.76 -6.14 8.98
CA HIS A 114 -4.11 -7.18 9.78
C HIS A 114 -2.67 -6.81 10.17
N HIS A 115 -1.98 -6.04 9.33
CA HIS A 115 -0.60 -5.62 9.56
C HIS A 115 -0.47 -4.31 10.32
N LEU A 116 -1.49 -3.45 10.27
CA LEU A 116 -1.48 -2.18 10.96
C LEU A 116 -1.68 -2.33 12.49
N PRO A 117 -1.04 -1.46 13.29
CA PRO A 117 -1.42 -1.29 14.69
C PRO A 117 -2.92 -0.95 14.81
N PRO A 118 -3.71 -1.67 15.64
CA PRO A 118 -5.15 -1.50 15.71
C PRO A 118 -5.61 -0.07 16.02
N GLU A 119 -4.80 0.69 16.75
CA GLU A 119 -5.03 2.09 17.15
C GLU A 119 -4.92 3.08 15.99
N LEU A 120 -4.25 2.71 14.89
CA LEU A 120 -4.12 3.55 13.70
C LEU A 120 -5.27 3.31 12.71
N VAL A 121 -5.99 2.19 12.84
CA VAL A 121 -7.06 1.81 11.91
C VAL A 121 -8.36 2.57 12.24
N LYS A 122 -8.73 3.53 11.39
CA LYS A 122 -9.96 4.34 11.51
C LYS A 122 -11.11 3.80 10.67
N VAL A 123 -10.80 3.20 9.52
CA VAL A 123 -11.78 2.61 8.58
C VAL A 123 -11.64 1.09 8.57
N ARG A 124 -12.75 0.36 8.60
CA ARG A 124 -12.78 -1.10 8.66
C ARG A 124 -13.82 -1.69 7.70
N PRO A 125 -13.63 -2.92 7.19
CA PRO A 125 -14.65 -3.64 6.44
C PRO A 125 -15.91 -3.79 7.28
N PHE A 126 -17.08 -3.60 6.65
CA PHE A 126 -18.37 -3.81 7.31
C PHE A 126 -18.65 -5.30 7.56
N GLU A 127 -18.23 -6.15 6.63
CA GLU A 127 -18.48 -7.58 6.72
C GLU A 127 -17.52 -8.29 7.67
N ILE A 128 -18.04 -9.32 8.32
CA ILE A 128 -17.27 -10.18 9.23
C ILE A 128 -16.12 -10.84 8.46
N GLU A 129 -14.95 -10.93 9.09
CA GLU A 129 -13.80 -11.63 8.51
C GLU A 129 -14.16 -13.08 8.12
N PRO A 130 -13.84 -13.52 6.88
CA PRO A 130 -14.05 -14.90 6.48
C PRO A 130 -13.35 -15.89 7.41
N LYS A 131 -14.03 -17.01 7.72
CA LYS A 131 -13.52 -18.00 8.67
C LYS A 131 -12.12 -18.49 8.25
N GLY A 132 -11.14 -18.27 9.13
CA GLY A 132 -9.77 -18.74 8.93
C GLY A 132 -8.89 -17.81 8.09
N PHE A 133 -9.38 -16.64 7.69
CA PHE A 133 -8.61 -15.66 6.92
C PHE A 133 -7.30 -15.27 7.60
N GLY A 134 -7.31 -14.94 8.91
CA GLY A 134 -6.06 -14.67 9.64
C GLY A 134 -5.05 -15.82 9.63
N LYS A 135 -5.50 -17.09 9.58
CA LYS A 135 -4.58 -18.24 9.42
C LYS A 135 -4.01 -18.31 8.00
N GLN A 136 -4.83 -18.00 6.99
CA GLN A 136 -4.38 -17.92 5.61
C GLN A 136 -3.37 -16.80 5.42
N LEU A 137 -3.61 -15.60 5.99
CA LEU A 137 -2.67 -14.48 5.95
C LEU A 137 -1.33 -14.85 6.58
N LYS A 138 -1.32 -15.42 7.79
CA LYS A 138 -0.08 -15.88 8.44
C LYS A 138 0.71 -16.85 7.57
N LYS A 139 0.02 -17.73 6.83
CA LYS A 139 0.66 -18.63 5.87
C LYS A 139 1.18 -17.88 4.65
N ARG A 140 0.41 -16.95 4.10
CA ARG A 140 0.81 -16.11 2.95
C ARG A 140 2.05 -15.27 3.27
N ASN A 141 2.14 -14.74 4.47
CA ASN A 141 3.28 -13.93 4.93
C ASN A 141 4.60 -14.71 5.05
N GLN A 142 4.56 -16.05 4.99
CA GLN A 142 5.77 -16.88 4.91
C GLN A 142 6.39 -16.86 3.51
N PHE A 143 5.62 -16.44 2.50
CA PHE A 143 6.05 -16.38 1.11
C PHE A 143 6.20 -14.92 0.69
N ILE A 144 7.42 -14.51 0.35
CA ILE A 144 7.68 -13.19 -0.24
C ILE A 144 7.28 -13.26 -1.72
N TYR A 145 5.98 -13.21 -2.03
CA TYR A 145 5.48 -12.81 -3.37
C TYR A 145 3.97 -12.93 -3.48
N TYR A 146 3.31 -11.85 -3.90
CA TYR A 146 2.22 -11.86 -4.89
C TYR A 146 2.18 -10.44 -5.49
N PRO A 147 2.85 -10.16 -6.61
CA PRO A 147 2.81 -8.84 -7.26
C PRO A 147 1.58 -8.64 -8.16
N TRP A 148 0.79 -9.70 -8.39
CA TRP A 148 -0.43 -9.68 -9.18
C TRP A 148 -1.51 -10.46 -8.44
N CYS A 149 -2.57 -9.79 -8.05
CA CYS A 149 -3.86 -10.36 -7.63
C CYS A 149 -4.82 -10.45 -8.83
#